data_AF-A0A356T909-F1
#
_entry.id   AF-A0A356T909-F1
#
_cell.length_a   1.000
_cell.length_b   1.000
_cell.length_c   1.000
_cell.angle_alpha   90.00
_cell.angle_beta   90.00
_cell.angle_gamma   90.00
#
_symmetry.space_group_name_H-M   'P 1'
#
loop_
_entity.id
_entity.type
_entity.pdbx_description
1 polymer ?
#
loop_
_entity_poly.entity_id
_entity_poly.type
_entity_poly.pdbx_seq_one_letter_code
_entity_poly.pdbx_strand_id
1 'polypeptide(L)'
;LPLTMQPALLRALEQREVRRVGATEVRHVDVRVVAATNRDLREEVSASRFREDLYYRLAVFHLRLPPLRERPEDIPGLAAVLLGRMGLDQGGVDRLLTPELRGTLRQGRWPGNVRE
;
A
#
# COMPACT_ATOMS: atom_id res chain seq x y z
N LEU A 1 -1.54 12.76 5.69
CA LEU A 1 -1.92 13.79 4.69
C LEU A 1 -2.35 15.04 5.46
N PRO A 2 -1.65 16.19 5.33
CA PRO A 2 -2.04 17.41 6.04
C PRO A 2 -3.47 17.81 5.71
N LEU A 3 -4.25 18.26 6.71
CA LEU A 3 -5.64 18.68 6.52
C LEU A 3 -5.78 19.77 5.45
N THR A 4 -4.80 20.68 5.36
CA THR A 4 -4.75 21.76 4.38
C THR A 4 -4.67 21.28 2.92
N MET A 5 -4.17 20.07 2.67
CA MET A 5 -4.08 19.49 1.33
C MET A 5 -5.33 18.72 0.92
N GLN A 6 -6.13 18.26 1.88
CA GLN A 6 -7.30 17.43 1.62
C GLN A 6 -8.36 18.09 0.73
N PRO A 7 -8.68 19.40 0.85
CA PRO A 7 -9.61 20.07 -0.07
C PRO A 7 -9.12 20.06 -1.54
N ALA A 8 -7.81 20.23 -1.75
CA ALA A 8 -7.24 20.21 -3.10
C ALA A 8 -7.32 18.82 -3.74
N LEU A 9 -7.09 17.76 -2.94
CA LEU A 9 -7.25 16.39 -3.40
C LEU A 9 -8.72 16.06 -3.69
N LEU A 10 -9.64 16.49 -2.83
CA LEU A 10 -11.08 16.31 -3.06
C LEU A 10 -11.52 16.96 -4.38
N ARG A 11 -11.07 18.20 -4.66
CA ARG A 11 -11.31 18.87 -5.94
C ARG A 11 -10.80 18.07 -7.12
N ALA A 12 -9.59 17.52 -7.03
CA ALA A 12 -9.02 16.69 -8.10
C ALA A 12 -9.86 15.41 -8.35
N LEU A 13 -10.44 14.82 -7.31
CA LEU A 13 -11.25 13.59 -7.40
C LEU A 13 -12.69 13.83 -7.87
N GLU A 14 -13.28 14.97 -7.52
CA GLU A 14 -14.67 15.31 -7.86
C GLU A 14 -14.77 16.07 -9.17
N GLN A 15 -13.97 17.13 -9.31
CA GLN A 15 -14.04 18.07 -10.43
C GLN A 15 -13.06 17.73 -11.54
N ARG A 16 -12.15 16.77 -11.32
CA ARG A 16 -11.06 16.43 -12.27
C ARG A 16 -10.22 17.65 -12.61
N GLU A 17 -9.95 18.46 -11.59
CA GLU A 17 -9.29 19.75 -11.73
C GLU A 17 -8.14 19.89 -10.74
N VAL A 18 -7.03 20.46 -11.21
CA VAL A 18 -5.88 20.81 -10.38
C VAL A 18 -5.45 22.25 -10.62
N ARG A 19 -4.81 22.84 -9.62
CA ARG A 19 -4.21 24.18 -9.68
C ARG A 19 -2.81 24.11 -9.12
N ARG A 20 -1.84 24.70 -9.84
CA ARG A 20 -0.47 24.81 -9.34
C ARG A 20 -0.42 25.75 -8.15
N VAL A 21 0.49 25.52 -7.22
CA VAL A 21 0.70 26.42 -6.08
C VAL A 21 1.06 27.81 -6.61
N GLY A 22 0.34 28.83 -6.13
CA GLY A 22 0.51 30.22 -6.58
C GLY A 22 -0.17 30.58 -7.90
N ALA A 23 -0.69 29.62 -8.67
CA ALA A 23 -1.43 29.91 -9.90
C ALA A 23 -2.92 30.17 -9.61
N THR A 24 -3.58 30.94 -10.48
CA THR A 24 -5.05 31.11 -10.50
C THR A 24 -5.71 30.22 -11.54
N GLU A 25 -4.97 29.81 -12.58
CA GLU A 25 -5.46 28.95 -13.66
C GLU A 25 -5.77 27.53 -13.17
N VAL A 26 -6.97 27.05 -13.53
CA VAL A 26 -7.41 25.67 -13.30
C VAL A 26 -7.08 24.81 -14.52
N ARG A 27 -6.69 23.56 -14.29
CA ARG A 27 -6.38 22.59 -15.35
C ARG A 27 -7.19 21.32 -15.16
N HIS A 28 -7.90 20.90 -16.20
CA HIS A 28 -8.56 19.61 -16.22
C HIS A 28 -7.55 18.48 -16.40
N VAL A 29 -7.79 17.37 -15.69
CA VAL A 29 -6.94 16.18 -15.71
C VAL A 29 -7.79 14.92 -15.83
N ASP A 30 -7.33 13.96 -16.62
CA ASP A 30 -7.91 12.62 -16.64
C ASP A 30 -6.89 11.64 -16.05
N VAL A 31 -7.11 11.26 -14.79
CA VAL A 31 -6.16 10.45 -14.02
C VAL A 31 -6.91 9.39 -13.22
N ARG A 32 -6.29 8.21 -13.13
CA ARG A 32 -6.72 7.17 -12.20
C ARG A 32 -6.00 7.35 -10.87
N VAL A 33 -6.76 7.43 -9.79
CA VAL A 33 -6.20 7.56 -8.44
C VAL A 33 -6.18 6.21 -7.74
N VAL A 34 -5.02 5.87 -7.18
CA VAL A 34 -4.82 4.74 -6.26
C VAL A 34 -4.20 5.30 -4.99
N ALA A 35 -4.85 5.04 -3.86
CA ALA A 35 -4.36 5.47 -2.55
C ALA A 35 -4.06 4.25 -1.67
N ALA A 36 -3.05 4.37 -0.81
CA ALA A 36 -2.70 3.37 0.17
C ALA A 36 -2.34 4.05 1.50
N THR A 37 -2.73 3.43 2.61
CA THR A 37 -2.46 3.93 3.95
C THR A 37 -2.34 2.75 4.91
N ASN A 38 -1.45 2.88 5.89
CA ASN A 38 -1.32 1.95 7.01
C ASN A 38 -2.15 2.37 8.24
N ARG A 39 -2.81 3.54 8.17
CA ARG A 39 -3.71 4.05 9.22
C ARG A 39 -5.14 3.68 8.88
N ASP A 40 -5.95 3.44 9.91
CA ASP A 40 -7.40 3.32 9.75
C ASP A 40 -8.00 4.70 9.47
N LEU A 41 -8.50 4.91 8.25
CA LEU A 41 -9.07 6.20 7.87
C LEU A 41 -10.38 6.51 8.60
N ARG A 42 -11.15 5.51 9.04
CA ARG A 42 -12.38 5.76 9.80
C ARG A 42 -12.04 6.34 11.16
N GLU A 43 -11.03 5.80 11.84
CA GLU A 43 -10.51 6.36 13.09
C GLU A 43 -9.95 7.78 12.89
N GLU A 44 -9.23 8.01 11.80
CA GLU A 44 -8.70 9.36 11.48
C GLU A 44 -9.83 10.36 11.17
N VAL A 45 -10.95 9.93 10.58
CA VAL A 45 -12.16 10.75 10.40
C VAL A 45 -12.79 11.07 11.74
N SER A 46 -13.01 10.07 12.60
CA SER A 46 -13.56 10.28 13.95
C SER A 46 -12.69 11.21 14.81
N ALA A 47 -11.38 11.22 14.57
CA ALA A 47 -10.45 12.10 15.26
C ALA A 47 -10.24 13.46 14.57
N SER A 48 -11.05 13.81 13.56
CA SER A 48 -10.98 15.06 12.79
C SER A 48 -9.61 15.33 12.13
N ARG A 49 -8.82 14.27 11.89
CA ARG A 49 -7.53 14.33 11.18
C ARG A 49 -7.67 14.02 9.69
N PHE A 50 -8.81 13.49 9.29
CA PHE A 50 -9.17 13.20 7.91
C PHE A 50 -10.60 13.65 7.64
N ARG A 51 -10.85 14.28 6.48
CA ARG A 51 -12.19 14.72 6.11
C ARG A 51 -13.03 13.54 5.68
N GLU A 52 -14.27 13.54 6.17
CA GLU A 52 -15.24 12.49 5.87
C GLU A 52 -15.59 12.41 4.37
N ASP A 53 -15.77 13.56 3.70
CA ASP A 53 -16.07 13.64 2.27
C ASP A 53 -14.96 13.01 1.40
N LEU A 54 -13.70 13.33 1.70
CA LEU A 54 -12.54 12.75 1.04
C LEU A 54 -12.45 11.25 1.30
N TYR A 55 -12.78 10.79 2.51
CA TYR A 55 -12.79 9.36 2.84
C TYR A 55 -13.79 8.62 1.95
N TYR A 56 -15.04 9.07 1.86
CA TYR A 56 -16.03 8.42 1.01
C TYR A 56 -15.68 8.46 -0.48
N ARG A 57 -14.96 9.51 -0.93
CA ARG A 57 -14.51 9.59 -2.33
C ARG A 57 -13.37 8.63 -2.64
N LEU A 58 -12.50 8.33 -1.69
CA LEU A 58 -11.40 7.36 -1.85
C LEU A 58 -11.85 5.91 -1.58
N ALA A 59 -12.74 5.70 -0.61
CA ALA A 59 -13.15 4.39 -0.12
C ALA A 59 -14.25 3.72 -0.96
N VAL A 60 -14.41 4.11 -2.24
CA VAL A 60 -15.36 3.48 -3.17
C VAL A 60 -15.02 2.01 -3.39
N PHE A 61 -13.74 1.69 -3.52
CA PHE A 61 -13.24 0.32 -3.60
C PHE A 61 -12.03 0.16 -2.69
N HIS A 62 -12.16 -0.70 -1.68
CA HIS A 62 -11.13 -0.92 -0.69
C HIS A 62 -10.53 -2.33 -0.82
N LEU A 63 -9.21 -2.39 -0.99
CA LEU A 63 -8.45 -3.64 -0.96
C LEU A 63 -7.63 -3.70 0.32
N ARG A 64 -8.03 -4.57 1.24
CA ARG A 64 -7.26 -4.85 2.46
C ARG A 64 -6.08 -5.76 2.09
N LEU A 65 -4.87 -5.33 2.42
CA LEU A 65 -3.68 -6.15 2.30
C LEU A 65 -3.33 -6.75 3.67
N PRO A 66 -3.69 -8.03 3.96
CA PRO A 66 -3.36 -8.64 5.24
C PRO A 66 -1.84 -8.79 5.42
N PRO A 67 -1.33 -8.64 6.66
CA PRO A 67 0.08 -8.83 6.99
C PRO A 67 0.53 -10.27 6.73
N LEU A 68 1.84 -10.50 6.57
CA LEU A 68 2.39 -11.82 6.21
C LEU A 68 2.00 -12.94 7.18
N ARG A 69 1.88 -12.63 8.47
CA ARG A 69 1.43 -13.59 9.50
C ARG A 69 0.01 -14.13 9.27
N GLU A 70 -0.83 -13.44 8.51
CA GLU A 70 -2.19 -13.89 8.12
C GLU A 70 -2.18 -14.71 6.80
N ARG A 71 -1.01 -14.83 6.15
CA ARG A 71 -0.81 -15.49 4.85
C ARG A 71 0.52 -16.28 4.78
N PRO A 72 0.80 -17.17 5.74
CA PRO A 72 2.11 -17.80 5.87
C PRO A 72 2.56 -18.58 4.63
N GLU A 73 1.62 -19.13 3.86
CA GLU A 73 1.92 -19.89 2.65
C GLU A 73 2.51 -19.05 1.50
N ASP A 74 2.28 -17.73 1.49
CA ASP A 74 2.86 -16.82 0.49
C ASP A 74 4.37 -16.61 0.74
N ILE A 75 4.84 -16.80 1.98
CA ILE A 75 6.19 -16.39 2.43
C ILE A 75 7.31 -17.13 1.69
N PRO A 76 7.28 -18.48 1.55
CA PRO A 76 8.31 -19.18 0.79
C PRO A 76 8.39 -18.76 -0.68
N GLY A 77 7.24 -18.44 -1.31
CA GLY A 77 7.19 -17.96 -2.69
C GLY A 77 7.80 -16.55 -2.82
N LEU A 78 7.46 -15.66 -1.89
CA LEU A 78 8.06 -14.32 -1.82
C LEU A 78 9.57 -14.36 -1.62
N ALA A 79 10.05 -15.21 -0.70
CA ALA A 79 11.48 -15.39 -0.47
C ALA A 79 12.20 -15.89 -1.74
N ALA A 80 11.61 -16.84 -2.47
CA ALA A 80 12.17 -17.33 -3.74
C ALA A 80 12.30 -16.21 -4.78
N VAL A 81 11.27 -15.36 -4.92
CA VAL A 81 11.29 -14.21 -5.82
C VAL A 81 12.34 -13.18 -5.41
N LEU A 82 12.50 -12.91 -4.11
CA LEU A 82 13.51 -11.98 -3.60
C LEU A 82 14.92 -12.50 -3.85
N LEU A 83 15.19 -13.77 -3.57
CA LEU A 83 16.49 -14.40 -3.86
C LEU A 83 16.81 -14.39 -5.35
N GLY A 84 15.82 -14.64 -6.22
CA GLY A 84 15.97 -14.49 -7.66
C GLY A 84 16.34 -13.08 -8.08
N ARG A 85 15.72 -12.05 -7.48
CA ARG A 85 16.08 -10.63 -7.70
C ARG A 85 17.48 -10.27 -7.20
N MET A 86 18.02 -11.02 -6.24
CA MET A 86 19.39 -10.88 -5.74
C MET A 86 20.42 -11.62 -6.62
N GLY A 87 19.99 -12.26 -7.71
CA GLY A 87 20.87 -12.89 -8.70
C GLY A 87 21.03 -14.40 -8.55
N LEU A 88 20.27 -15.05 -7.67
CA LEU A 88 20.27 -16.51 -7.60
C LEU A 88 19.46 -17.10 -8.76
N ASP A 89 20.01 -18.12 -9.40
CA ASP A 89 19.26 -18.97 -10.31
C ASP A 89 18.33 -19.91 -9.53
N GLN A 90 17.45 -20.62 -10.25
CA GLN A 90 16.50 -21.55 -9.63
C GLN A 90 17.21 -22.60 -8.76
N GLY A 91 18.35 -23.11 -9.21
CA GLY A 91 19.15 -24.08 -8.46
C GLY A 91 19.70 -23.52 -7.15
N GLY A 92 20.19 -22.28 -7.15
CA GLY A 92 20.65 -21.57 -5.96
C GLY A 92 19.51 -21.29 -4.99
N VAL A 93 18.35 -20.85 -5.50
CA VAL A 93 17.15 -20.63 -4.68
C VAL A 93 16.71 -21.91 -3.97
N ASP A 94 16.64 -23.03 -4.68
CA ASP A 94 16.20 -24.31 -4.10
C ASP A 94 17.21 -24.89 -3.11
N ARG A 95 18.51 -24.63 -3.31
CA ARG A 95 19.56 -24.98 -2.33
C ARG A 95 19.45 -24.20 -1.03
N LEU A 96 19.08 -22.92 -1.10
CA LEU A 96 18.91 -22.10 0.11
C LEU A 96 17.56 -22.32 0.78
N LEU A 97 16.46 -22.35 0.02
CA LEU A 97 15.10 -22.58 0.52
C LEU A 97 14.82 -24.07 0.70
N THR A 98 15.55 -24.71 1.61
CA THR A 98 15.30 -26.10 1.99
C THR A 98 13.88 -26.28 2.57
N PRO A 99 13.32 -27.50 2.58
CA PRO A 99 12.01 -27.76 3.20
C PRO A 99 11.93 -27.26 4.64
N GLU A 100 13.01 -27.41 5.42
CA GLU A 100 13.12 -26.96 6.80
C GLU A 100 13.06 -25.44 6.88
N LEU A 101 13.86 -24.73 6.06
CA LEU A 101 13.83 -23.26 6.05
C LEU A 101 12.46 -22.74 5.62
N ARG A 102 11.83 -23.35 4.62
CA ARG A 102 10.44 -22.99 4.22
C ARG A 102 9.47 -23.20 5.38
N GLY A 103 9.65 -24.25 6.19
CA GLY A 103 8.90 -24.48 7.42
C GLY A 103 9.10 -23.36 8.44
N THR A 104 10.35 -22.99 8.71
CA THR A 104 10.70 -21.90 9.63
C THR A 104 10.15 -20.55 9.17
N LEU A 105 10.26 -20.24 7.88
CA LEU A 105 9.77 -18.98 7.31
C LEU A 105 8.26 -18.81 7.51
N ARG A 106 7.47 -19.89 7.37
CA ARG A 106 6.01 -19.87 7.61
C ARG A 106 5.64 -19.58 9.07
N GLN A 107 6.50 -19.94 10.02
CA GLN A 107 6.25 -19.78 11.45
C GLN A 107 6.64 -18.39 11.98
N GLY A 108 7.42 -17.62 11.21
CA GLY A 108 7.83 -16.27 11.57
C GLY A 108 6.65 -15.31 11.72
N ARG A 109 6.79 -14.33 12.63
CA ARG A 109 5.75 -13.30 12.86
C ARG A 109 5.81 -12.15 11.84
N TRP A 110 6.98 -11.92 11.24
CA TRP A 110 7.25 -10.91 10.23
C TRP A 110 6.63 -9.53 10.55
N PRO A 111 7.00 -8.89 11.69
CA PRO A 111 6.53 -7.54 12.02
C PRO A 111 6.86 -6.52 10.91
N GLY A 112 7.97 -6.69 10.19
CA GLY A 112 8.35 -5.86 9.04
C GLY A 112 7.72 -6.30 7.70
N ASN A 113 6.93 -7.38 7.70
CA ASN A 113 6.36 -8.00 6.49
C ASN A 113 7.45 -8.24 5.43
N VAL A 114 7.16 -7.97 4.15
CA VAL A 114 8.07 -8.24 3.02
C VAL A 114 9.39 -7.44 3.08
N ARG A 115 9.46 -6.38 3.89
CA ARG A 115 10.68 -5.57 4.02
C ARG A 115 11.71 -6.21 4.95
N GLU A 116 11.25 -7.01 5.90
CA GLU A 116 12.10 -7.83 6.79
C GLU A 116 12.59 -9.07 6.03
#